data_AF-A0A0F9SM85-F1
#
_entry.id   AF-A0A0F9SM85-F1
#
_cell.length_a   1.000
_cell.length_b   1.000
_cell.length_c   1.000
_cell.angle_alpha   90.00
_cell.angle_beta   90.00
_cell.angle_gamma   90.00
#
_symmetry.space_group_name_H-M   'P 1'
#
loop_
_entity.id
_entity.type
_entity.pdbx_description
1 polymer ?
#
loop_
_entity_poly.entity_id
_entity_poly.type
_entity_poly.pdbx_seq_one_letter_code
_entity_poly.pdbx_strand_id
1 'polypeptide(L)'
;DFNIKKVVFEEKLMSLSELVSNLNSNFKENETFLQRLINRYEKWGNDFDEIDKMAGELWELFCAEVVKHKTLRGGKYSAGAYSMGIHVMEGFFTQPTADGRRALEPISNSLSPVNNTEKNGLTAILNSVAKLNYNKAANGVALNIKIHPQNLMREKNIEKFYYLLKGYFNKGGMQIQPNAVSTETLRDAQKHPENYLDLIVKVGGYNATFVDLGIPIQNDIINRLEHKL
;
A
#
# COMPACT_ATOMS: atom_id res chain seq x y z
N ASP A 1 10.31 11.50 -1.67
CA ASP A 1 10.19 10.39 -2.62
C ASP A 1 11.58 9.81 -2.88
N PHE A 2 11.73 8.49 -2.78
CA PHE A 2 13.00 7.77 -2.97
C PHE A 2 13.54 7.93 -4.40
N ASN A 3 12.66 7.97 -5.40
CA ASN A 3 13.06 8.13 -6.78
C ASN A 3 13.68 9.51 -7.05
N ILE A 4 13.23 10.57 -6.36
CA ILE A 4 13.84 11.90 -6.46
C ILE A 4 15.30 11.84 -5.99
N LYS A 5 15.55 11.18 -4.84
CA LYS A 5 16.90 10.98 -4.31
C LYS A 5 17.79 10.30 -5.35
N LYS A 6 17.31 9.20 -5.94
CA LYS A 6 18.06 8.44 -6.96
C LYS A 6 18.29 9.24 -8.23
N VAL A 7 17.24 9.74 -8.88
CA VAL A 7 17.30 10.36 -10.21
C VAL A 7 18.03 11.70 -10.20
N VAL A 8 17.75 12.55 -9.22
CA VAL A 8 18.20 13.96 -9.22
C VAL A 8 19.51 14.12 -8.46
N PHE A 9 19.64 13.49 -7.29
CA PHE A 9 20.74 13.79 -6.37
C PHE A 9 21.89 12.78 -6.46
N GLU A 10 21.60 11.49 -6.60
CA GLU A 10 22.63 10.44 -6.68
C GLU A 10 23.10 10.20 -8.12
N GLU A 11 22.20 9.79 -9.02
CA GLU A 11 22.53 9.49 -10.42
C GLU A 11 22.65 10.74 -11.30
N LYS A 12 22.10 11.88 -10.86
CA LYS A 12 22.11 13.18 -11.56
C LYS A 12 21.71 13.09 -13.04
N LEU A 13 20.68 12.29 -13.34
CA LEU A 13 20.20 12.10 -14.71
C LEU A 13 19.51 13.33 -15.28
N MET A 14 18.91 14.12 -14.39
CA MET A 14 18.21 15.36 -14.69
C MET A 14 18.16 16.24 -13.45
N SER A 15 17.96 17.53 -13.65
CA SER A 15 17.70 18.50 -12.59
C SER A 15 16.32 18.28 -11.96
N LEU A 16 16.12 18.85 -10.77
CA LEU A 16 14.81 18.85 -10.11
C LEU A 16 13.73 19.54 -10.98
N SER A 17 14.11 20.62 -11.68
CA SER A 17 13.20 21.37 -12.55
C SER A 17 12.71 20.54 -13.74
N GLU A 18 13.62 19.75 -14.35
CA GLU A 18 13.27 18.82 -15.42
C GLU A 18 12.38 17.68 -14.92
N LEU A 19 12.66 17.14 -13.73
CA LEU A 19 11.76 16.15 -13.11
C LEU A 19 10.37 16.73 -12.88
N VAL A 20 10.27 17.93 -12.30
CA VAL A 20 9.00 18.62 -12.08
C VAL A 20 8.26 18.87 -13.41
N SER A 21 8.98 19.22 -14.48
CA SER A 21 8.39 19.39 -15.81
C SER A 21 7.80 18.08 -16.35
N ASN A 22 8.50 16.95 -16.18
CA ASN A 22 7.99 15.63 -16.55
C ASN A 22 6.77 15.20 -15.73
N LEU A 23 6.75 15.51 -14.43
CA LEU A 23 5.59 15.25 -13.57
C LEU A 23 4.41 16.13 -14.00
N ASN A 24 4.59 17.43 -14.14
CA ASN A 24 3.51 18.35 -14.51
C ASN A 24 2.90 18.04 -15.90
N SER A 25 3.65 17.38 -16.80
CA SER A 25 3.12 16.90 -18.08
C SER A 25 2.44 15.53 -17.99
N ASN A 26 2.31 14.94 -16.81
CA ASN A 26 1.84 13.57 -16.59
C ASN A 26 2.62 12.54 -17.41
N PHE A 27 3.94 12.75 -17.52
CA PHE A 27 4.86 11.94 -18.32
C PHE A 27 4.52 11.90 -19.82
N LYS A 28 3.80 12.89 -20.34
CA LYS A 28 3.44 12.96 -21.77
C LYS A 28 4.72 12.91 -22.61
N GLU A 29 4.72 12.01 -23.60
CA GLU A 29 5.82 11.77 -24.55
C GLU A 29 7.14 11.30 -23.90
N ASN A 30 7.14 10.96 -22.61
CA ASN A 30 8.32 10.44 -21.91
C ASN A 30 8.05 9.10 -21.20
N GLU A 31 7.47 8.17 -21.95
CA GLU A 31 7.15 6.83 -21.45
C GLU A 31 8.39 6.07 -20.98
N THR A 32 9.51 6.21 -21.68
CA THR A 32 10.79 5.59 -21.30
C THR A 32 11.23 6.03 -19.90
N PHE A 33 11.07 7.31 -19.57
CA PHE A 33 11.39 7.81 -18.24
C PHE A 33 10.42 7.29 -17.18
N LEU A 34 9.11 7.26 -17.48
CA LEU A 34 8.13 6.65 -16.58
C LEU A 34 8.47 5.19 -16.27
N GLN A 35 8.75 4.38 -17.30
CA GLN A 35 9.15 2.98 -17.12
C GLN A 35 10.43 2.84 -16.31
N ARG A 36 11.36 3.80 -16.40
CA ARG A 36 12.54 3.85 -15.53
C ARG A 36 12.14 4.07 -14.06
N LEU A 37 11.29 5.05 -13.78
CA LEU A 37 10.81 5.33 -12.42
C LEU A 37 10.11 4.13 -11.78
N ILE A 38 9.33 3.39 -12.57
CA ILE A 38 8.58 2.21 -12.12
C ILE A 38 9.51 1.03 -11.84
N ASN A 39 10.47 0.77 -12.74
CA ASN A 39 11.17 -0.52 -12.77
C ASN A 39 12.61 -0.51 -12.24
N ARG A 40 13.32 0.63 -12.30
CA ARG A 40 14.76 0.68 -12.01
C ARG A 40 15.07 0.83 -10.53
N TYR A 41 14.20 1.48 -9.78
CA TYR A 41 14.44 1.84 -8.39
C TYR A 41 13.65 0.95 -7.44
N GLU A 42 14.21 0.74 -6.25
CA GLU A 42 13.56 -0.02 -5.17
C GLU A 42 12.20 0.58 -4.82
N LYS A 43 11.27 -0.28 -4.39
CA LYS A 43 9.93 0.08 -3.94
C LYS A 43 9.71 -0.42 -2.53
N TRP A 44 9.11 0.41 -1.68
CA TRP A 44 8.84 0.08 -0.29
C TRP A 44 7.93 -1.15 -0.20
N GLY A 45 8.14 -2.02 0.80
CA GLY A 45 7.43 -3.32 0.88
C GLY A 45 8.20 -4.50 0.32
N ASN A 46 9.48 -4.33 -0.02
CA ASN A 46 10.34 -5.36 -0.61
C ASN A 46 11.54 -5.75 0.28
N ASP A 47 11.59 -5.27 1.52
CA ASP A 47 12.64 -5.53 2.51
C ASP A 47 14.01 -5.00 2.10
N PHE A 48 14.02 -3.82 1.48
CA PHE A 48 15.24 -3.10 1.10
C PHE A 48 15.51 -2.00 2.12
N ASP A 49 16.64 -2.10 2.83
CA ASP A 49 16.93 -1.27 4.00
C ASP A 49 16.96 0.23 3.71
N GLU A 50 17.43 0.66 2.52
CA GLU A 50 17.55 2.07 2.20
C GLU A 50 16.18 2.76 2.09
N ILE A 51 15.27 2.18 1.30
CA ILE A 51 13.91 2.71 1.13
C ILE A 51 13.04 2.47 2.38
N ASP A 52 13.22 1.35 3.09
CA ASP A 52 12.51 1.08 4.34
C ASP A 52 12.91 2.08 5.43
N LYS A 53 14.20 2.43 5.52
CA LYS A 53 14.67 3.49 6.42
C LYS A 53 14.04 4.83 6.07
N MET A 54 13.98 5.20 4.79
CA MET A 54 13.32 6.43 4.35
C MET A 54 11.82 6.43 4.70
N ALA A 55 11.13 5.30 4.54
CA ALA A 55 9.74 5.15 4.94
C ALA A 55 9.57 5.32 6.45
N GLY A 56 10.48 4.74 7.25
CA GLY A 56 10.52 4.90 8.71
C GLY A 56 10.74 6.34 9.15
N GLU A 57 11.64 7.07 8.49
CA GLU A 57 11.89 8.50 8.75
C GLU A 57 10.66 9.37 8.43
N LEU A 58 9.99 9.12 7.29
CA LEU A 58 8.76 9.82 6.93
C LEU A 58 7.61 9.52 7.90
N TRP A 59 7.48 8.26 8.31
CA TRP A 59 6.49 7.84 9.29
C TRP A 59 6.71 8.48 10.66
N GLU A 60 7.96 8.49 11.15
CA GLU A 60 8.31 9.12 12.42
C GLU A 60 8.09 10.64 12.37
N LEU A 61 8.42 11.29 11.25
CA LEU A 61 8.16 12.72 11.06
C LEU A 61 6.67 13.05 11.16
N PHE A 62 5.81 12.31 10.44
CA PHE A 62 4.36 12.47 10.51
C PHE A 62 3.84 12.24 11.94
N CYS A 63 4.25 11.13 12.57
CA CYS A 63 3.79 10.79 13.91
C CYS A 63 4.24 11.82 14.95
N ALA A 64 5.49 12.29 14.86
CA ALA A 64 6.04 13.29 15.75
C ALA A 64 5.35 14.64 15.61
N GLU A 65 4.87 14.99 14.42
CA GLU A 65 4.07 16.21 14.21
C GLU A 65 2.69 16.08 14.85
N VAL A 66 1.95 15.00 14.55
CA VAL A 66 0.58 14.80 15.04
C VAL A 66 0.51 14.87 16.57
N VAL A 67 1.44 14.24 17.28
CA VAL A 67 1.41 14.18 18.76
C VAL A 67 1.75 15.52 19.45
N LYS A 68 2.21 16.54 18.72
CA LYS A 68 2.42 17.89 19.28
C LYS A 68 1.10 18.59 19.61
N HIS A 69 0.02 18.18 18.98
CA HIS A 69 -1.27 18.85 19.07
C HIS A 69 -2.14 18.31 20.23
N LYS A 70 -2.97 19.20 20.78
CA LYS A 70 -3.95 18.88 21.82
C LYS A 70 -5.35 19.19 21.33
N THR A 71 -6.32 18.40 21.77
CA THR A 71 -7.74 18.63 21.48
C THR A 71 -8.31 19.70 22.42
N LEU A 72 -9.42 20.33 22.04
CA LEU A 72 -10.14 21.29 22.88
C LEU A 72 -10.64 20.69 24.21
N ARG A 73 -10.75 19.36 24.30
CA ARG A 73 -11.19 18.62 25.49
C ARG A 73 -10.03 18.15 26.39
N GLY A 74 -8.82 18.64 26.16
CA GLY A 74 -7.63 18.29 26.96
C GLY A 74 -6.96 16.95 26.61
N GLY A 75 -7.50 16.19 25.65
CA GLY A 75 -6.86 14.98 25.11
C GLY A 75 -5.69 15.29 24.17
N LYS A 76 -4.88 14.26 23.87
CA LYS A 76 -3.77 14.33 22.91
C LYS A 76 -4.18 13.76 21.56
N TYR A 77 -3.64 14.31 20.48
CA TYR A 77 -3.72 13.67 19.17
C TYR A 77 -2.79 12.45 19.11
N SER A 78 -3.16 11.47 18.29
CA SER A 78 -2.34 10.30 17.98
C SER A 78 -2.38 10.04 16.48
N ALA A 79 -1.25 9.65 15.91
CA ALA A 79 -1.19 9.30 14.50
C ALA A 79 -1.93 7.99 14.22
N GLY A 80 -2.38 7.83 12.98
CA GLY A 80 -2.91 6.59 12.44
C GLY A 80 -2.77 6.59 10.92
N ALA A 81 -2.81 5.40 10.32
CA ALA A 81 -2.66 5.20 8.88
C ALA A 81 -3.64 4.14 8.36
N TYR A 82 -4.80 4.59 7.91
CA TYR A 82 -5.86 3.77 7.32
C TYR A 82 -6.71 4.64 6.39
N SER A 83 -7.19 4.07 5.28
CA SER A 83 -7.85 4.85 4.21
C SER A 83 -9.34 4.56 4.04
N MET A 84 -9.87 3.40 4.46
CA MET A 84 -11.28 3.02 4.28
C MET A 84 -11.85 3.22 2.84
N GLY A 85 -11.00 3.23 1.81
CA GLY A 85 -11.37 3.48 0.41
C GLY A 85 -11.12 4.91 -0.09
N ILE A 86 -10.85 5.88 0.80
CA ILE A 86 -10.61 7.29 0.41
C ILE A 86 -9.35 7.46 -0.44
N HIS A 87 -8.37 6.55 -0.36
CA HIS A 87 -7.14 6.58 -1.16
C HIS A 87 -7.42 6.52 -2.67
N VAL A 88 -8.53 5.92 -3.08
CA VAL A 88 -8.99 5.94 -4.48
C VAL A 88 -9.45 7.34 -4.86
N MET A 89 -10.24 7.98 -3.99
CA MET A 89 -10.73 9.35 -4.20
C MET A 89 -9.60 10.38 -4.14
N GLU A 90 -8.71 10.28 -3.16
CA GLU A 90 -7.51 11.12 -3.05
C GLU A 90 -6.62 10.98 -4.28
N GLY A 91 -6.51 9.77 -4.84
CA GLY A 91 -5.84 9.52 -6.12
C GLY A 91 -6.38 10.38 -7.26
N PHE A 92 -7.71 10.54 -7.36
CA PHE A 92 -8.35 11.40 -8.36
C PHE A 92 -8.01 12.88 -8.24
N PHE A 93 -7.59 13.34 -7.06
CA PHE A 93 -7.17 14.73 -6.86
C PHE A 93 -5.65 14.90 -6.84
N THR A 94 -4.88 13.80 -6.92
CA THR A 94 -3.43 13.81 -6.78
C THR A 94 -2.74 13.79 -8.14
N GLN A 95 -1.95 14.84 -8.40
CA GLN A 95 -1.03 14.97 -9.54
C GLN A 95 0.04 13.86 -9.53
N PRO A 96 0.61 13.49 -10.68
CA PRO A 96 1.53 12.35 -10.79
C PRO A 96 2.72 12.49 -9.84
N THR A 97 3.23 11.35 -9.36
CA THR A 97 4.28 11.30 -8.34
C THR A 97 5.56 10.63 -8.87
N ALA A 98 6.70 10.98 -8.27
CA ALA A 98 8.01 10.57 -8.77
C ALA A 98 8.30 9.07 -8.59
N ASP A 99 7.48 8.36 -7.82
CA ASP A 99 7.44 6.90 -7.75
C ASP A 99 6.94 6.24 -9.05
N GLY A 100 6.43 7.02 -10.00
CA GLY A 100 5.94 6.56 -11.30
C GLY A 100 4.43 6.34 -11.36
N ARG A 101 3.67 6.78 -10.37
CA ARG A 101 2.20 6.80 -10.43
C ARG A 101 1.72 7.97 -11.30
N ARG A 102 0.78 7.70 -12.23
CA ARG A 102 0.19 8.76 -13.06
C ARG A 102 -0.85 9.56 -12.29
N ALA A 103 -1.20 10.73 -12.83
CA ALA A 103 -2.34 11.51 -12.34
C ALA A 103 -3.60 10.65 -12.30
N LEU A 104 -4.49 10.91 -11.34
CA LEU A 104 -5.80 10.28 -11.21
C LEU A 104 -5.80 8.78 -10.86
N GLU A 105 -4.64 8.14 -10.74
CA GLU A 105 -4.55 6.76 -10.24
C GLU A 105 -4.68 6.74 -8.70
N PRO A 106 -5.22 5.67 -8.08
CA PRO A 106 -5.26 5.54 -6.62
C PRO A 106 -3.86 5.71 -5.99
N ILE A 107 -3.78 6.33 -4.81
CA ILE A 107 -2.58 6.25 -3.97
C ILE A 107 -2.57 4.94 -3.18
N SER A 108 -1.47 4.62 -2.49
CA SER A 108 -1.36 3.39 -1.69
C SER A 108 -2.49 3.29 -0.66
N ASN A 109 -3.04 2.08 -0.49
CA ASN A 109 -4.11 1.84 0.46
C ASN A 109 -3.54 1.68 1.88
N SER A 110 -3.93 2.59 2.79
CA SER A 110 -3.52 2.55 4.20
C SER A 110 -1.98 2.47 4.33
N LEU A 111 -1.44 1.61 5.20
CA LEU A 111 -0.01 1.37 5.37
C LEU A 111 0.45 0.12 4.59
N SER A 112 -0.11 -0.07 3.40
CA SER A 112 0.28 -1.14 2.47
C SER A 112 1.24 -0.60 1.42
N PRO A 113 2.14 -1.43 0.87
CA PRO A 113 2.89 -1.08 -0.33
C PRO A 113 1.97 -0.64 -1.48
N VAL A 114 2.51 0.13 -2.43
CA VAL A 114 1.78 0.48 -3.65
C VAL A 114 1.47 -0.81 -4.41
N ASN A 115 0.22 -0.95 -4.86
CA ASN A 115 -0.23 -2.14 -5.59
C ASN A 115 0.73 -2.47 -6.77
N ASN A 116 1.10 -3.74 -6.91
CA ASN A 116 1.96 -4.28 -7.98
C ASN A 116 3.42 -3.82 -7.92
N THR A 117 3.87 -3.21 -6.81
CA THR A 117 5.29 -2.91 -6.59
C THR A 117 6.00 -3.98 -5.76
N GLU A 118 5.24 -4.87 -5.15
CA GLU A 118 5.73 -5.96 -4.32
C GLU A 118 6.23 -7.12 -5.19
N LYS A 119 7.51 -7.46 -5.06
CA LYS A 119 8.21 -8.47 -5.88
C LYS A 119 8.87 -9.57 -5.05
N ASN A 120 9.13 -9.32 -3.77
CA ASN A 120 9.86 -10.23 -2.87
C ASN A 120 8.95 -11.07 -1.94
N GLY A 121 7.66 -11.16 -2.27
CA GLY A 121 6.69 -12.00 -1.56
C GLY A 121 6.21 -11.41 -0.23
N LEU A 122 5.28 -12.13 0.41
CA LEU A 122 4.56 -11.63 1.60
C LEU A 122 5.49 -11.37 2.78
N THR A 123 6.49 -12.22 3.02
CA THR A 123 7.46 -12.03 4.11
C THR A 123 8.20 -10.69 3.99
N ALA A 124 8.57 -10.27 2.77
CA ALA A 124 9.28 -9.02 2.56
C ALA A 124 8.41 -7.79 2.87
N ILE A 125 7.12 -7.85 2.51
CA ILE A 125 6.13 -6.82 2.89
C ILE A 125 6.06 -6.71 4.42
N LEU A 126 5.89 -7.85 5.10
CA LEU A 126 5.76 -7.89 6.56
C LEU A 126 7.03 -7.39 7.26
N ASN A 127 8.21 -7.74 6.74
CA ASN A 127 9.47 -7.22 7.27
C ASN A 127 9.57 -5.69 7.10
N SER A 128 9.28 -5.17 5.90
CA SER A 128 9.34 -3.74 5.61
C SER A 128 8.40 -2.93 6.50
N VAL A 129 7.18 -3.42 6.69
CA VAL A 129 6.16 -2.77 7.51
C VAL A 129 6.53 -2.85 9.00
N ALA A 130 7.02 -4.00 9.47
CA ALA A 130 7.44 -4.17 10.87
C ALA A 130 8.63 -3.27 11.28
N LYS A 131 9.41 -2.73 10.33
CA LYS A 131 10.49 -1.76 10.61
C LYS A 131 9.96 -0.39 11.08
N LEU A 132 8.67 -0.10 10.93
CA LEU A 132 8.08 1.18 11.34
C LEU A 132 7.87 1.24 12.87
N ASN A 133 8.05 2.44 13.45
CA ASN A 133 7.84 2.68 14.88
C ASN A 133 6.38 3.09 15.17
N TYR A 134 5.62 2.25 15.88
CA TYR A 134 4.19 2.50 16.15
C TYR A 134 3.89 3.18 17.48
N ASN A 135 4.90 3.57 18.27
CA ASN A 135 4.71 4.09 19.63
C ASN A 135 3.81 5.34 19.72
N LYS A 136 3.73 6.13 18.64
CA LYS A 136 2.92 7.36 18.53
C LYS A 136 1.65 7.16 17.70
N ALA A 137 1.36 5.92 17.32
CA ALA A 137 0.31 5.55 16.37
C ALA A 137 -0.87 4.81 17.02
N ALA A 138 -1.22 5.18 18.25
CA ALA A 138 -2.31 4.56 19.01
C ALA A 138 -3.71 4.67 18.35
N ASN A 139 -3.87 5.55 17.35
CA ASN A 139 -5.11 5.63 16.55
C ASN A 139 -5.23 4.46 15.55
N GLY A 140 -4.19 3.64 15.42
CA GLY A 140 -4.18 2.40 14.63
C GLY A 140 -3.66 2.57 13.21
N VAL A 141 -3.24 1.44 12.65
CA VAL A 141 -2.78 1.32 11.26
C VAL A 141 -3.50 0.18 10.56
N ALA A 142 -3.50 0.18 9.24
CA ALA A 142 -4.09 -0.88 8.43
C ALA A 142 -3.09 -1.38 7.39
N LEU A 143 -2.77 -2.67 7.42
CA LEU A 143 -2.03 -3.35 6.36
C LEU A 143 -2.97 -4.36 5.66
N ASN A 144 -3.24 -4.16 4.38
CA ASN A 144 -4.07 -5.09 3.61
C ASN A 144 -3.18 -6.07 2.84
N ILE A 145 -3.53 -7.36 2.90
CA ILE A 145 -2.88 -8.39 2.08
C ILE A 145 -3.97 -9.24 1.41
N LYS A 146 -3.77 -9.65 0.16
CA LYS A 146 -4.68 -10.56 -0.55
C LYS A 146 -4.01 -11.91 -0.75
N ILE A 147 -4.68 -12.98 -0.37
CA ILE A 147 -4.14 -14.34 -0.40
C ILE A 147 -5.06 -15.19 -1.27
N HIS A 148 -4.49 -15.97 -2.19
CA HIS A 148 -5.30 -16.93 -2.95
C HIS A 148 -5.89 -18.00 -1.98
N PRO A 149 -7.21 -18.30 -2.03
CA PRO A 149 -7.86 -19.20 -1.08
C PRO A 149 -7.22 -20.58 -0.94
N GLN A 150 -6.67 -21.15 -2.03
CA GLN A 150 -5.97 -22.44 -2.00
C GLN A 150 -4.82 -22.50 -0.98
N ASN A 151 -4.20 -21.36 -0.66
CA ASN A 151 -3.14 -21.32 0.35
C ASN A 151 -3.64 -21.56 1.77
N LEU A 152 -4.94 -21.51 2.03
CA LEU A 152 -5.51 -21.70 3.37
C LEU A 152 -6.33 -22.99 3.49
N MET A 153 -6.23 -23.89 2.49
CA MET A 153 -7.00 -25.15 2.45
C MET A 153 -6.27 -26.33 3.11
N ARG A 154 -4.95 -26.28 3.24
CA ARG A 154 -4.14 -27.36 3.84
C ARG A 154 -3.60 -26.93 5.19
N GLU A 155 -3.66 -27.82 6.18
CA GLU A 155 -3.17 -27.57 7.55
C GLU A 155 -1.73 -27.05 7.57
N LYS A 156 -0.83 -27.66 6.79
CA LYS A 156 0.55 -27.19 6.63
C LYS A 156 0.66 -25.73 6.17
N ASN A 157 -0.23 -25.28 5.28
CA ASN A 157 -0.19 -23.90 4.80
C ASN A 157 -0.81 -22.92 5.81
N ILE A 158 -1.83 -23.36 6.56
CA ILE A 158 -2.38 -22.61 7.69
C ILE A 158 -1.29 -22.42 8.76
N GLU A 159 -0.53 -23.48 9.07
CA GLU A 159 0.59 -23.42 10.02
C GLU A 159 1.69 -22.45 9.55
N LYS A 160 2.09 -22.51 8.27
CA LYS A 160 3.02 -21.53 7.68
C LYS A 160 2.50 -20.10 7.83
N PHE A 161 1.21 -19.88 7.55
CA PHE A 161 0.60 -18.56 7.66
C PHE A 161 0.59 -18.08 9.12
N TYR A 162 0.28 -18.96 10.07
CA TYR A 162 0.39 -18.66 11.49
C TYR A 162 1.79 -18.21 11.90
N TYR A 163 2.84 -18.96 11.51
CA TYR A 163 4.22 -18.57 11.84
C TYR A 163 4.66 -17.27 11.15
N LEU A 164 4.18 -17.01 9.94
CA LEU A 164 4.41 -15.76 9.23
C LEU A 164 3.81 -14.57 10.01
N LEU A 165 2.56 -14.69 10.45
CA LEU A 165 1.90 -13.68 11.28
C LEU A 165 2.59 -13.51 12.63
N LYS A 166 2.94 -14.61 13.30
CA LYS A 166 3.68 -14.59 14.57
C LYS A 166 5.02 -13.87 14.41
N GLY A 167 5.75 -14.13 13.33
CA GLY A 167 6.99 -13.43 13.00
C GLY A 167 6.79 -11.93 12.80
N TYR A 168 5.77 -11.53 12.06
CA TYR A 168 5.41 -10.12 11.85
C TYR A 168 5.13 -9.38 13.16
N PHE A 169 4.27 -9.93 14.02
CA PHE A 169 3.95 -9.32 15.31
C PHE A 169 5.15 -9.30 16.27
N ASN A 170 5.96 -10.37 16.31
CA ASN A 170 7.18 -10.40 17.11
C ASN A 170 8.22 -9.35 16.68
N LYS A 171 8.22 -8.96 15.39
CA LYS A 171 9.10 -7.90 14.86
C LYS A 171 8.56 -6.48 15.09
N GLY A 172 7.40 -6.33 15.75
CA GLY A 172 6.80 -5.03 16.05
C GLY A 172 5.68 -4.61 15.11
N GLY A 173 5.27 -5.47 14.16
CA GLY A 173 4.09 -5.23 13.34
C GLY A 173 2.85 -4.98 14.20
N MET A 174 2.04 -3.97 13.86
CA MET A 174 0.90 -3.55 14.69
C MET A 174 -0.42 -4.23 14.29
N GLN A 175 -0.69 -4.35 12.99
CA GLN A 175 -2.01 -4.73 12.47
C GLN A 175 -1.86 -5.36 11.08
N ILE A 176 -2.71 -6.33 10.74
CA ILE A 176 -2.81 -6.92 9.39
C ILE A 176 -4.24 -7.38 9.07
N GLN A 177 -4.62 -7.30 7.80
CA GLN A 177 -5.98 -7.59 7.30
C GLN A 177 -5.91 -8.48 6.06
N PRO A 178 -5.90 -9.81 6.25
CA PRO A 178 -5.92 -10.74 5.13
C PRO A 178 -7.27 -10.78 4.44
N ASN A 179 -7.25 -10.76 3.10
CA ASN A 179 -8.40 -11.02 2.25
C ASN A 179 -8.16 -12.33 1.47
N ALA A 180 -8.90 -13.38 1.81
CA ALA A 180 -8.76 -14.69 1.17
C ALA A 180 -9.74 -14.82 -0.02
N VAL A 181 -9.35 -14.28 -1.17
CA VAL A 181 -10.18 -14.27 -2.39
C VAL A 181 -9.27 -14.25 -3.61
N SER A 182 -9.67 -14.94 -4.69
CA SER A 182 -8.91 -14.94 -5.94
C SER A 182 -9.28 -13.75 -6.81
N THR A 183 -8.30 -13.30 -7.60
CA THR A 183 -8.48 -12.27 -8.63
C THR A 183 -9.49 -12.71 -9.68
N GLU A 184 -9.52 -14.00 -10.01
CA GLU A 184 -10.51 -14.60 -10.89
C GLU A 184 -11.94 -14.43 -10.34
N THR A 185 -12.18 -14.81 -9.08
CA THR A 185 -13.49 -14.65 -8.45
C THR A 185 -13.94 -13.19 -8.42
N LEU A 186 -13.05 -12.25 -8.09
CA LEU A 186 -13.40 -10.84 -8.08
C LEU A 186 -13.72 -10.31 -9.48
N ARG A 187 -12.97 -10.73 -10.51
CA ARG A 187 -13.22 -10.33 -11.90
C ARG A 187 -14.50 -10.94 -12.44
N ASP A 188 -14.83 -12.16 -12.04
CA ASP A 188 -16.11 -12.79 -12.39
C ASP A 188 -17.28 -12.08 -11.70
N ALA A 189 -17.14 -11.74 -10.43
CA ALA A 189 -18.14 -10.97 -9.68
C ALA A 189 -18.37 -9.56 -10.24
N GLN A 190 -17.38 -8.94 -10.90
CA GLN A 190 -17.61 -7.69 -11.65
C GLN A 190 -18.46 -7.87 -12.91
N LYS A 191 -18.36 -9.04 -13.57
CA LYS A 191 -19.08 -9.34 -14.81
C LYS A 191 -20.47 -9.90 -14.56
N HIS A 192 -20.61 -10.69 -13.50
CA HIS A 192 -21.80 -11.46 -13.14
C HIS A 192 -22.22 -11.21 -11.69
N PRO A 193 -22.48 -9.94 -11.28
CA PRO A 193 -22.72 -9.58 -9.87
C PRO A 193 -23.90 -10.35 -9.23
N GLU A 194 -24.89 -10.77 -10.04
CA GLU A 194 -26.04 -11.58 -9.61
C GLU A 194 -25.65 -12.92 -8.98
N ASN A 195 -24.48 -13.46 -9.33
CA ASN A 195 -23.96 -14.73 -8.80
C ASN A 195 -23.16 -14.56 -7.50
N TYR A 196 -22.92 -13.32 -7.05
CA TYR A 196 -21.97 -12.99 -5.98
C TYR A 196 -22.54 -11.99 -4.97
N LEU A 197 -23.86 -12.03 -4.74
CA LEU A 197 -24.57 -11.12 -3.83
C LEU A 197 -24.12 -11.24 -2.36
N ASP A 198 -23.46 -12.34 -2.00
CA ASP A 198 -22.93 -12.63 -0.67
C ASP A 198 -21.38 -12.60 -0.62
N LEU A 199 -20.72 -12.20 -1.70
CA LEU A 199 -19.25 -12.14 -1.75
C LEU A 199 -18.75 -10.97 -0.89
N ILE A 200 -18.34 -11.29 0.34
CA ILE A 200 -17.74 -10.31 1.27
C ILE A 200 -16.24 -10.19 1.02
N VAL A 201 -15.76 -8.94 0.91
CA VAL A 201 -14.34 -8.61 0.75
C VAL A 201 -13.85 -7.66 1.83
N LYS A 202 -12.54 -7.68 2.09
CA LYS A 202 -11.86 -6.70 2.93
C LYS A 202 -11.47 -5.47 2.11
N VAL A 203 -11.99 -4.29 2.47
CA VAL A 203 -11.68 -3.02 1.78
C VAL A 203 -10.45 -2.35 2.42
N GLY A 204 -10.56 -1.97 3.69
CA GLY A 204 -9.46 -1.36 4.46
C GLY A 204 -9.98 -0.88 5.81
N GLY A 205 -9.89 -1.71 6.85
CA GLY A 205 -10.49 -1.47 8.15
C GLY A 205 -11.89 -2.07 8.33
N TYR A 206 -12.58 -2.41 7.24
CA TYR A 206 -13.93 -2.98 7.26
C TYR A 206 -14.16 -4.00 6.14
N ASN A 207 -15.25 -4.75 6.26
CA ASN A 207 -15.73 -5.70 5.26
C ASN A 207 -16.96 -5.12 4.54
N ALA A 208 -17.12 -5.43 3.26
CA ALA A 208 -18.30 -5.05 2.49
C ALA A 208 -18.63 -6.12 1.46
N THR A 209 -19.89 -6.16 1.04
CA THR A 209 -20.29 -6.93 -0.14
C THR A 209 -19.62 -6.33 -1.37
N PHE A 210 -18.91 -7.16 -2.14
CA PHE A 210 -18.09 -6.71 -3.26
C PHE A 210 -18.91 -6.00 -4.33
N VAL A 211 -20.10 -6.53 -4.64
CA VAL A 211 -20.98 -5.99 -5.69
C VAL A 211 -21.61 -4.63 -5.32
N ASP A 212 -21.63 -4.29 -4.03
CA ASP A 212 -22.12 -2.99 -3.54
C ASP A 212 -21.05 -1.88 -3.65
N LEU A 213 -19.79 -2.25 -3.92
CA LEU A 213 -18.69 -1.29 -4.05
C LEU A 213 -18.69 -0.64 -5.44
N GLY A 214 -18.35 0.64 -5.51
CA GLY A 214 -18.10 1.30 -6.79
C GLY A 214 -16.94 0.66 -7.55
N ILE A 215 -17.05 0.61 -8.89
CA ILE A 215 -16.02 0.04 -9.79
C ILE A 215 -14.59 0.48 -9.47
N PRO A 216 -14.30 1.76 -9.13
CA PRO A 216 -12.95 2.17 -8.75
C PRO A 216 -12.38 1.44 -7.53
N ILE A 217 -13.20 1.22 -6.48
CA ILE A 217 -12.79 0.49 -5.27
C ILE A 217 -12.64 -1.00 -5.57
N GLN A 218 -13.56 -1.57 -6.35
CA GLN A 218 -13.44 -2.96 -6.78
C GLN A 218 -12.12 -3.19 -7.55
N ASN A 219 -11.79 -2.30 -8.48
CA ASN A 219 -10.54 -2.35 -9.23
C ASN A 219 -9.31 -2.21 -8.33
N ASP A 220 -9.33 -1.35 -7.31
CA ASP A 220 -8.25 -1.28 -6.32
C ASP A 220 -8.04 -2.62 -5.59
N ILE A 221 -9.12 -3.23 -5.08
CA ILE A 221 -9.04 -4.52 -4.37
C ILE A 221 -8.52 -5.62 -5.31
N ILE A 222 -8.95 -5.62 -6.56
CA ILE A 222 -8.47 -6.58 -7.56
C ILE A 222 -6.99 -6.37 -7.87
N ASN A 223 -6.54 -5.12 -7.96
CA ASN A 223 -5.16 -4.79 -8.34
C ASN A 223 -4.15 -5.03 -7.20
N ARG A 224 -4.58 -5.27 -5.96
CA ARG A 224 -3.70 -5.71 -4.88
C ARG A 224 -3.04 -7.04 -5.26
N LEU A 225 -1.76 -7.19 -4.93
CA LEU A 225 -1.02 -8.41 -5.21
C LEU A 225 -1.69 -9.61 -4.54
N GLU A 226 -1.95 -10.65 -5.32
CA GLU A 226 -2.43 -11.93 -4.83
C GLU A 226 -1.25 -12.84 -4.45
N HIS A 227 -1.09 -13.12 -3.16
CA HIS A 227 -0.03 -13.97 -2.67
C HIS A 227 -0.34 -15.46 -2.82
N LYS A 228 0.68 -16.23 -3.21
CA LYS A 228 0.75 -17.70 -3.22
C LYS A 228 1.83 -18.14 -2.22
N LEU A 229 1.50 -19.02 -1.27
CA LEU A 229 2.32 -19.44 -0.10
C LEU A 229 2.98 -20.82 -0.30
#